data_AF-A0A256ZDT0-F1
#
_entry.id   AF-A0A256ZDT0-F1
#
_cell.length_a   1.000
_cell.length_b   1.000
_cell.length_c   1.000
_cell.angle_alpha   90.00
_cell.angle_beta   90.00
_cell.angle_gamma   90.00
#
_symmetry.space_group_name_H-M   'P 1'
#
loop_
_entity.id
_entity.type
_entity.pdbx_description
1 polymer ?
#
loop_
_entity_poly.entity_id
_entity_poly.type
_entity_poly.pdbx_seq_one_letter_code
_entity_poly.pdbx_strand_id
1 'polypeptide(L)'
;MPDRPLFPLKHVLVYAWELRTARSLDEVAERLEEAKFYVVRPREDILVMTSLARPGAVVLIMVERELGHGDLIVVQTPEGPYGHEDILRAIPVFARIAGIRLKGLWPKARSR
;
A
#
# COMPACT_ATOMS: atom_id res chain seq x y z
N MET A 1 -23.31 21.01 -10.74
CA MET A 1 -23.64 19.58 -10.98
C MET A 1 -24.15 19.01 -9.66
N PRO A 2 -25.21 18.19 -9.64
CA PRO A 2 -25.74 17.66 -8.40
C PRO A 2 -24.69 16.76 -7.74
N ASP A 3 -24.59 16.84 -6.41
CA ASP A 3 -23.68 16.09 -5.56
C ASP A 3 -23.72 14.60 -5.89
N ARG A 4 -22.79 14.15 -6.73
CA ARG A 4 -22.48 12.72 -6.83
C ARG A 4 -21.97 12.32 -5.45
N PRO A 5 -22.51 11.28 -4.81
CA PRO A 5 -21.94 10.80 -3.56
C PRO A 5 -20.46 10.53 -3.82
N LEU A 6 -19.61 11.20 -3.04
CA LEU A 6 -18.17 11.00 -3.07
C LEU A 6 -17.95 9.59 -2.51
N PHE A 7 -18.02 8.57 -3.37
CA PHE A 7 -17.68 7.22 -2.97
C PHE A 7 -16.22 7.27 -2.48
N PRO A 8 -15.96 6.97 -1.20
CA PRO A 8 -14.71 7.35 -0.55
C PRO A 8 -13.49 6.56 -1.06
N LEU A 9 -13.70 5.58 -1.95
CA LEU A 9 -12.66 4.68 -2.44
C LEU A 9 -12.85 4.45 -3.95
N LYS A 10 -11.81 4.70 -4.74
CA LYS A 10 -11.79 4.41 -6.18
C LYS A 10 -11.41 2.95 -6.43
N HIS A 11 -10.28 2.54 -5.89
CA HIS A 11 -9.72 1.21 -6.07
C HIS A 11 -9.17 0.68 -4.74
N VAL A 12 -9.35 -0.62 -4.52
CA VAL A 12 -8.75 -1.34 -3.39
C VAL A 12 -8.09 -2.61 -3.93
N LEU A 13 -6.83 -2.81 -3.58
CA LEU A 13 -6.04 -3.99 -3.96
C LEU A 13 -5.45 -4.60 -2.70
N VAL A 14 -5.26 -5.92 -2.70
CA VAL A 14 -4.57 -6.62 -1.63
C VAL A 14 -3.52 -7.51 -2.25
N TYR A 15 -2.30 -7.45 -1.72
CA TYR A 15 -1.19 -8.30 -2.13
C TYR A 15 -0.66 -9.08 -0.94
N ALA A 16 -0.31 -10.34 -1.16
CA ALA A 16 0.63 -11.01 -0.26
C ALA A 16 2.04 -10.47 -0.50
N TRP A 17 2.80 -10.24 0.56
CA TRP A 17 4.20 -9.83 0.50
C TRP A 17 5.09 -10.66 1.42
N GLU A 18 6.39 -10.62 1.12
CA GLU A 18 7.44 -11.09 2.02
C GLU A 18 8.67 -10.20 1.95
N LEU A 19 9.45 -10.18 3.04
CA LEU A 19 10.74 -9.52 3.08
C LEU A 19 11.67 -10.06 1.99
N ARG A 20 12.52 -9.17 1.47
CA ARG A 20 13.50 -9.54 0.43
C ARG A 20 14.86 -8.94 0.70
N THR A 21 14.96 -7.63 0.65
CA THR A 21 16.20 -6.89 0.96
C THR A 21 16.12 -6.23 2.32
N ALA A 22 14.91 -5.81 2.73
CA ALA A 22 14.63 -5.44 4.10
C ALA A 22 14.63 -6.69 5.00
N ARG A 23 15.02 -6.53 6.26
CA ARG A 23 15.18 -7.61 7.25
C ARG A 23 14.14 -7.58 8.37
N SER A 24 13.39 -6.50 8.48
CA SER A 24 12.32 -6.32 9.46
C SER A 24 11.31 -5.28 8.97
N LEU A 25 10.16 -5.20 9.63
CA LEU A 25 9.19 -4.14 9.39
C LEU A 25 9.75 -2.75 9.76
N ASP A 26 10.68 -2.68 10.72
CA ASP A 26 11.39 -1.45 11.09
C ASP A 26 12.23 -0.93 9.92
N GLU A 27 13.02 -1.81 9.29
CA GLU A 27 13.81 -1.45 8.11
C GLU A 27 12.90 -1.06 6.92
N VAL A 28 11.74 -1.70 6.77
CA VAL A 28 10.74 -1.29 5.77
C VAL A 28 10.29 0.15 6.03
N ALA A 29 9.98 0.52 7.27
CA ALA A 29 9.57 1.87 7.63
C ALA A 29 10.68 2.90 7.33
N GLU A 30 11.91 2.63 7.77
CA GLU A 30 13.07 3.50 7.52
C GLU A 30 13.28 3.76 6.02
N ARG A 31 13.30 2.70 5.21
CA ARG A 31 13.47 2.81 3.75
C ARG A 31 12.38 3.65 3.09
N LEU A 32 11.15 3.55 3.59
CA LEU A 32 10.01 4.30 3.07
C LEU A 32 10.07 5.78 3.47
N GLU A 33 10.45 6.08 4.71
CA GLU A 33 10.67 7.45 5.18
C GLU A 33 11.80 8.14 4.41
N GLU A 34 12.92 7.44 4.18
CA GLU A 34 14.01 7.91 3.31
C GLU A 34 13.51 8.23 1.89
N ALA A 35 12.62 7.38 1.37
CA ALA A 35 11.98 7.54 0.06
C ALA A 35 10.82 8.55 0.05
N LYS A 36 10.69 9.39 1.08
CA LYS A 36 9.68 10.46 1.18
C LYS A 36 8.24 9.93 1.23
N PHE A 37 8.02 8.82 1.94
CA PHE A 37 6.71 8.44 2.43
C PHE A 37 6.50 8.98 3.84
N TYR A 38 5.27 9.38 4.14
CA TYR A 38 4.82 9.54 5.51
C TYR A 38 4.38 8.17 6.01
N VAL A 39 5.00 7.68 7.08
CA VAL A 39 4.75 6.36 7.67
C VAL A 39 4.24 6.55 9.10
N VAL A 40 3.22 5.78 9.47
CA VAL A 40 2.63 5.74 10.80
C VAL A 40 2.56 4.29 11.24
N ARG A 41 2.96 4.04 12.48
CA ARG A 41 2.92 2.70 13.09
C ARG A 41 1.88 2.65 14.21
N PRO A 42 0.62 2.26 13.91
CA PRO A 42 -0.41 2.16 14.95
C PRO A 42 -0.23 0.93 15.86
N ARG A 43 0.47 -0.10 15.38
CA ARG A 43 0.76 -1.34 16.11
C ARG A 43 2.09 -1.92 15.63
N GLU A 44 2.73 -2.76 16.43
CA GLU A 44 4.05 -3.33 16.15
C GLU A 44 4.15 -4.05 14.80
N ASP A 45 3.07 -4.65 14.31
CA ASP A 45 2.96 -5.42 13.07
C ASP A 45 2.24 -4.66 11.93
N ILE A 46 1.94 -3.37 12.11
CA ILE A 46 1.19 -2.57 11.12
C ILE A 46 1.96 -1.30 10.76
N LEU A 47 2.14 -1.07 9.47
CA LEU A 47 2.53 0.22 8.91
C LEU A 47 1.41 0.80 8.06
N VAL A 48 1.09 2.08 8.24
CA VAL A 48 0.18 2.84 7.39
C VAL A 48 0.96 3.98 6.77
N MET A 49 0.85 4.16 5.45
CA MET A 49 1.72 5.10 4.76
C MET A 49 1.07 5.74 3.52
N THR A 50 1.54 6.93 3.16
CA THR A 50 1.22 7.64 1.93
C THR A 50 2.46 8.32 1.37
N SER A 51 2.54 8.49 0.06
CA SER A 51 3.61 9.29 -0.54
C SER A 51 3.46 10.77 -0.16
N LEU A 52 4.56 11.44 0.20
CA LEU A 52 4.57 12.90 0.41
C LEU A 52 4.42 13.69 -0.90
N ALA A 53 4.69 13.07 -2.05
CA ALA A 53 4.53 13.74 -3.35
C ALA A 53 3.06 14.01 -3.70
N ARG A 54 2.15 13.15 -3.25
CA ARG A 54 0.69 13.32 -3.33
C ARG A 54 0.03 12.73 -2.08
N PRO A 55 0.07 13.46 -0.95
CA PRO A 55 -0.48 12.98 0.32
C PRO A 55 -1.95 12.62 0.17
N GLY A 56 -2.35 11.46 0.70
CA GLY A 56 -3.74 11.04 0.73
C GLY A 56 -4.29 10.51 -0.59
N ALA A 57 -3.58 10.59 -1.72
CA ALA A 57 -4.06 10.04 -2.99
C ALA A 57 -4.15 8.50 -2.98
N VAL A 58 -3.19 7.86 -2.31
CA VAL A 58 -3.13 6.41 -2.08
C VAL A 58 -2.63 6.17 -0.67
N VAL A 59 -3.42 5.44 0.12
CA VAL A 59 -3.03 4.94 1.43
C VAL A 59 -2.62 3.49 1.27
N LEU A 60 -1.43 3.15 1.73
CA LEU A 60 -0.90 1.80 1.77
C LEU A 60 -0.90 1.32 3.22
N ILE A 61 -1.43 0.14 3.47
CA ILE A 61 -1.48 -0.47 4.80
C ILE A 61 -0.76 -1.81 4.68
N MET A 62 0.34 -1.95 5.39
CA MET A 62 1.12 -3.17 5.46
C MET A 62 0.86 -3.83 6.82
N VAL A 63 0.47 -5.09 6.81
CA VAL A 63 0.23 -5.90 8.01
C VAL A 63 1.15 -7.11 7.94
N GLU A 64 2.03 -7.26 8.93
CA GLU A 64 2.82 -8.47 9.12
C GLU A 64 1.96 -9.53 9.81
N ARG A 65 1.73 -10.65 9.13
CA ARG A 65 0.89 -11.76 9.63
C ARG A 65 1.73 -12.82 10.34
N GLU A 66 2.92 -13.02 9.81
CA GLU A 66 3.96 -13.92 10.28
C GLU A 66 5.30 -13.19 10.09
N LEU A 67 6.33 -13.58 10.84
CA LEU A 67 7.63 -12.91 10.78
C LEU A 67 8.15 -12.82 9.33
N GLY A 68 8.22 -11.60 8.79
CA GLY A 68 8.69 -11.32 7.44
C GLY A 68 7.70 -11.55 6.31
N HIS A 69 6.41 -11.81 6.60
CA HIS A 69 5.36 -12.07 5.62
C HIS A 69 4.04 -11.39 6.00
N GLY A 70 3.23 -11.03 5.00
CA GLY A 70 1.87 -10.56 5.30
C GLY A 70 1.11 -9.96 4.14
N ASP A 71 0.23 -9.00 4.47
CA ASP A 71 -0.68 -8.38 3.53
C ASP A 71 -0.33 -6.90 3.28
N LEU A 72 -0.39 -6.48 2.02
CA LEU A 72 -0.30 -5.08 1.61
C LEU A 72 -1.64 -4.70 1.01
N ILE A 73 -2.36 -3.83 1.70
CA ILE A 73 -3.64 -3.27 1.27
C ILE A 73 -3.36 -1.91 0.66
N VAL A 74 -3.83 -1.71 -0.56
CA VAL A 74 -3.70 -0.46 -1.31
C VAL A 74 -5.09 0.16 -1.40
N VAL A 75 -5.25 1.36 -0.88
CA VAL A 75 -6.51 2.09 -0.86
C VAL A 75 -6.32 3.40 -1.62
N GLN A 76 -6.94 3.50 -2.80
CA GLN A 76 -6.98 4.77 -3.52
C GLN A 76 -8.19 5.59 -3.07
N THR A 77 -7.93 6.79 -2.57
CA THR A 77 -8.96 7.75 -2.17
C THR A 77 -9.55 8.45 -3.41
N PRO A 78 -10.65 9.21 -3.26
CA PRO A 78 -11.32 9.85 -4.40
C PRO A 78 -10.47 10.95 -5.04
N GLU A 79 -9.56 11.55 -4.27
CA GLU A 79 -8.75 12.71 -4.67
C GLU A 79 -7.56 12.32 -5.56
N GLY A 80 -7.16 11.04 -5.59
CA GLY A 80 -6.04 10.58 -6.42
C GLY A 80 -6.38 10.60 -7.93
N PRO A 81 -5.51 11.17 -8.80
CA PRO A 81 -5.76 11.25 -10.25
C PRO A 81 -5.54 9.91 -10.98
N TYR A 82 -5.07 8.88 -10.28
CA TYR A 82 -4.62 7.62 -10.86
C TYR A 82 -5.79 6.76 -11.37
N GLY A 83 -5.61 6.15 -12.54
CA GLY A 83 -6.42 5.02 -12.97
C GLY A 83 -5.97 3.71 -12.30
N HIS A 84 -6.75 2.66 -12.46
CA HIS A 84 -6.42 1.32 -11.97
C HIS A 84 -5.04 0.84 -12.44
N GLU A 85 -4.74 1.00 -13.73
CA GLU A 85 -3.47 0.59 -14.34
C GLU A 85 -2.27 1.37 -13.80
N ASP A 86 -2.45 2.66 -13.46
CA ASP A 86 -1.39 3.47 -12.87
C ASP A 86 -1.01 2.92 -11.50
N ILE A 87 -2.01 2.54 -10.68
CA ILE A 87 -1.79 1.89 -9.39
C ILE A 87 -1.05 0.55 -9.59
N LEU A 88 -1.54 -0.31 -10.49
CA LEU A 88 -0.90 -1.61 -10.75
C LEU A 88 0.57 -1.48 -11.16
N ARG A 89 0.93 -0.42 -11.90
CA ARG A 89 2.33 -0.14 -12.31
C ARG A 89 3.17 0.46 -11.18
N ALA A 90 2.57 1.25 -10.29
CA ALA A 90 3.27 1.90 -9.18
C ALA A 90 3.63 0.92 -8.05
N ILE A 91 2.76 -0.07 -7.79
CA ILE A 91 2.93 -1.00 -6.65
C ILE A 91 4.23 -1.83 -6.70
N PRO A 92 4.69 -2.37 -7.85
CA PRO A 92 6.00 -3.01 -7.93
C PRO A 92 7.19 -2.09 -7.64
N VAL A 93 7.07 -0.79 -7.95
CA VAL A 93 8.11 0.21 -7.63
C VAL A 93 8.14 0.44 -6.12
N PHE A 94 6.98 0.63 -5.51
CA PHE A 94 6.84 0.72 -4.05
C PHE A 94 7.47 -0.50 -3.35
N ALA A 95 7.13 -1.72 -3.79
CA ALA A 95 7.65 -2.95 -3.19
C ALA A 95 9.18 -3.01 -3.22
N ARG A 96 9.79 -2.55 -4.31
CA ARG A 96 11.26 -2.48 -4.44
C ARG A 96 11.88 -1.48 -3.47
N ILE A 97 11.27 -0.31 -3.31
CA ILE A 97 11.72 0.73 -2.37
C ILE A 97 11.65 0.19 -0.94
N ALA A 98 10.48 -0.34 -0.56
CA ALA A 98 10.23 -0.98 0.74
C ALA A 98 11.14 -2.20 1.00
N GLY A 99 11.79 -2.75 -0.02
CA GLY A 99 12.66 -3.91 0.15
C GLY A 99 11.92 -5.23 0.35
N ILE A 100 10.68 -5.31 -0.16
CA ILE A 100 9.81 -6.48 -0.10
C ILE A 100 9.61 -7.09 -1.49
N ARG A 101 8.99 -8.27 -1.53
CA ARG A 101 8.56 -8.95 -2.76
C ARG A 101 7.07 -9.24 -2.69
N LEU A 102 6.35 -8.91 -3.75
CA LEU A 102 4.93 -9.25 -3.88
C LEU A 102 4.81 -10.69 -4.39
N LYS A 103 3.94 -11.48 -3.77
CA LYS A 103 3.73 -12.91 -4.06
C LYS A 103 2.45 -13.18 -4.87
N GLY A 104 1.42 -12.35 -4.71
CA GLY A 104 0.19 -12.45 -5.49
C GLY A 104 -0.71 -11.25 -5.23
N LEU A 105 -1.49 -10.84 -6.23
CA LEU A 105 -2.65 -9.98 -6.04
C LEU A 105 -3.79 -10.90 -5.61
N TRP A 106 -4.47 -10.61 -4.51
CA TRP A 106 -5.81 -11.14 -4.30
C TRP A 106 -6.77 -10.28 -5.13
N PRO A 107 -7.20 -10.74 -6.33
CA PRO A 107 -8.34 -10.11 -6.97
C PRO A 107 -9.51 -10.22 -5.99
N LYS A 108 -10.40 -9.21 -6.00
CA LYS A 108 -11.69 -9.34 -5.32
C LYS A 108 -12.26 -10.71 -5.66
N ALA A 109 -12.37 -11.59 -4.68
CA ALA A 109 -13.21 -12.77 -4.82
C ALA A 109 -14.62 -12.23 -5.07
N ARG A 110 -15.03 -12.09 -6.33
CA ARG A 110 -16.44 -12.17 -6.68
C ARG A 110 -16.80 -13.64 -6.60
N SER A 111 -17.01 -14.12 -5.38
CA SER A 111 -17.74 -15.35 -5.13
C SER A 111 -19.17 -14.97 -4.74
N ARG A 112 -20.02 -14.99 -5.78
CA ARG A 112 -21.49 -15.03 -5.80
C ARG A 112 -22.25 -13.84 -5.20
#